data_AF-A0A9W6YLZ1-F1
#
_entry.id   AF-A0A9W6YLZ1-F1
#
_cell.length_a   1.000
_cell.length_b   1.000
_cell.length_c   1.000
_cell.angle_alpha   90.00
_cell.angle_beta   90.00
_cell.angle_gamma   90.00
#
_symmetry.space_group_name_H-M   'P 1'
#
loop_
_entity.id
_entity.type
_entity.pdbx_description
1 polymer ?
#
loop_
_entity_poly.entity_id
_entity_poly.type
_entity_poly.pdbx_seq_one_letter_code
_entity_poly.pdbx_strand_id
1 'polypeptide(L)'
;MPFDMTATGDAWWENWHNYRGQRFQDIAADEIVERFGLEMSDFKTNMSATAYAQQISQRYVEDNRIVVVWDAYVEPFGFDNERVGGVYFLEQNYVLIEPEHWSSERTGEQEEGFSTRVSTCYVITPHFLDPKLKEDAKTLAVVNFLVSALSTNIMALNEMVENVLLDQALQLNSASHSMGKRANSV
;
A
#
# COMPACT_ATOMS: atom_id res chain seq x y z
N MET A 1 -8.87 -8.33 -9.35
CA MET A 1 -8.21 -9.39 -8.56
C MET A 1 -9.11 -10.62 -8.59
N PRO A 2 -8.64 -11.80 -9.00
CA PRO A 2 -9.46 -13.02 -9.07
C PRO A 2 -9.63 -13.68 -7.69
N PHE A 3 -9.96 -12.88 -6.68
CA PHE A 3 -10.12 -13.27 -5.28
C PHE A 3 -11.35 -12.55 -4.73
N ASP A 4 -11.97 -13.10 -3.68
CA ASP A 4 -13.10 -12.46 -3.03
C ASP A 4 -12.69 -11.19 -2.27
N MET A 5 -13.69 -10.36 -1.96
CA MET A 5 -13.48 -9.05 -1.36
C MET A 5 -12.83 -9.14 0.03
N THR A 6 -13.21 -10.14 0.82
CA THR A 6 -12.73 -10.29 2.21
C THR A 6 -11.27 -10.70 2.20
N ALA A 7 -10.92 -11.75 1.44
CA ALA A 7 -9.53 -12.18 1.31
C ALA A 7 -8.64 -11.07 0.76
N THR A 8 -9.12 -10.32 -0.24
CA THR A 8 -8.39 -9.18 -0.80
C THR A 8 -8.19 -8.08 0.24
N GLY A 9 -9.24 -7.73 1.00
CA GLY A 9 -9.19 -6.70 2.03
C GLY A 9 -8.31 -7.05 3.23
N ASP A 10 -8.32 -8.30 3.66
CA ASP A 10 -7.45 -8.79 4.75
C ASP A 10 -5.99 -8.81 4.30
N ALA A 11 -5.70 -9.34 3.10
CA ALA A 11 -4.35 -9.30 2.56
C ALA A 11 -3.84 -7.87 2.43
N TRP A 12 -4.69 -6.93 2.00
CA TRP A 12 -4.33 -5.52 1.95
C TRP A 12 -4.02 -4.99 3.36
N TRP A 13 -4.90 -5.20 4.34
CA TRP A 13 -4.72 -4.69 5.71
C TRP A 13 -3.50 -5.25 6.43
N GLU A 14 -3.17 -6.53 6.23
CA GLU A 14 -2.04 -7.19 6.89
C GLU A 14 -0.69 -6.85 6.25
N ASN A 15 -0.67 -6.65 4.93
CA ASN A 15 0.55 -6.43 4.16
C ASN A 15 0.80 -4.95 3.86
N TRP A 16 -0.17 -4.07 4.14
CA TRP A 16 0.02 -2.63 4.07
C TRP A 16 1.10 -2.19 5.05
N HIS A 17 2.24 -1.80 4.49
CA HIS A 17 3.33 -1.06 5.13
C HIS A 17 3.72 -1.50 6.55
N ASN A 18 4.19 -2.75 6.70
CA ASN A 18 4.94 -3.20 7.87
C ASN A 18 6.33 -2.53 7.94
N TYR A 19 6.38 -1.24 8.21
CA TYR A 19 7.63 -0.55 8.47
C TYR A 19 8.20 -1.01 9.82
N ARG A 20 9.52 -1.20 9.90
CA ARG A 20 10.22 -1.67 11.12
C ARG A 20 10.29 -0.64 12.25
N GLY A 21 9.36 0.33 12.27
CA GLY A 21 9.29 1.41 13.24
C GLY A 21 8.45 1.06 14.47
N GLN A 22 8.04 2.11 15.19
CA GLN A 22 7.11 1.96 16.30
C GLN A 22 5.69 1.87 15.75
N ARG A 23 5.03 0.74 15.99
CA ARG A 23 3.64 0.48 15.60
C ARG A 23 2.76 0.34 16.82
N PHE A 24 1.59 0.97 16.77
CA PHE A 24 0.48 0.74 17.68
C PHE A 24 -0.73 0.31 16.86
N GLN A 25 -1.43 -0.72 17.31
CA GLN A 25 -2.61 -1.24 16.63
C GLN A 25 -3.76 -1.34 17.62
N ASP A 26 -4.88 -0.70 17.29
CA ASP A 26 -6.14 -0.91 17.97
C ASP A 26 -6.99 -1.83 17.09
N ILE A 27 -7.03 -3.11 17.46
CA ILE A 27 -7.77 -4.14 16.72
C ILE A 27 -9.28 -3.86 16.76
N ALA A 28 -9.79 -3.28 17.85
CA ALA A 28 -11.23 -3.01 17.98
C ALA A 28 -11.68 -1.81 17.14
N ALA A 29 -10.77 -0.88 16.86
CA ALA A 29 -11.02 0.29 16.03
C ALA A 29 -10.61 0.09 14.56
N ASP A 30 -10.08 -1.08 14.18
CA ASP A 30 -9.47 -1.32 12.85
C ASP A 30 -8.49 -0.17 12.48
N GLU A 31 -7.64 0.21 13.44
CA GLU A 31 -6.73 1.35 13.31
C GLU A 31 -5.28 0.93 13.58
N ILE A 32 -4.36 1.45 12.76
CA ILE A 32 -2.91 1.29 12.90
C ILE A 32 -2.27 2.68 12.91
N VAL A 33 -1.42 2.94 13.90
CA VAL A 33 -0.62 4.17 14.00
C VAL A 33 0.86 3.79 14.00
N GLU A 34 1.63 4.44 13.14
CA GLU A 34 3.06 4.13 13.00
C GLU A 34 3.93 5.38 12.99
N ARG A 35 5.16 5.22 13.48
CA ARG A 35 6.24 6.20 13.40
C ARG A 35 7.53 5.50 12.99
N PHE A 36 8.15 5.97 11.91
CA PHE A 36 9.32 5.30 11.34
C PHE A 36 10.24 6.28 10.61
N GLY A 37 11.49 5.85 10.44
CA GLY A 37 12.41 6.45 9.48
C GLY A 37 12.29 5.76 8.13
N LEU A 38 12.37 6.52 7.06
CA LEU A 38 12.31 6.05 5.69
C LEU A 38 13.61 6.42 4.97
N GLU A 39 14.19 5.46 4.25
CA GLU A 39 15.26 5.68 3.29
C GLU A 39 14.73 5.30 1.91
N MET A 40 14.76 6.25 0.99
CA MET A 40 14.32 6.09 -0.39
C MET A 40 15.52 6.26 -1.30
N SER A 41 15.72 5.34 -2.23
CA SER A 41 16.82 5.38 -3.20
C SER A 41 16.31 5.17 -4.61
N ASP A 42 16.74 6.02 -5.53
CA ASP A 42 16.58 5.79 -6.96
C ASP A 42 17.91 5.27 -7.54
N PHE A 43 17.93 3.99 -7.89
CA PHE A 43 19.11 3.33 -8.44
C PHE A 43 19.54 3.89 -9.81
N LYS A 44 18.63 4.52 -10.58
CA LYS A 44 18.96 5.06 -11.90
C LYS A 44 19.73 6.37 -11.79
N THR A 45 19.33 7.21 -10.84
CA THR A 45 19.95 8.52 -10.61
C THR A 45 21.03 8.48 -9.52
N ASN A 46 21.12 7.37 -8.78
CA ASN A 46 21.96 7.21 -7.59
C ASN A 46 21.66 8.25 -6.50
N MET A 47 20.43 8.77 -6.50
CA MET A 47 19.96 9.74 -5.53
C MET A 47 19.26 9.01 -4.38
N SER A 48 19.45 9.53 -3.17
CA SER A 48 18.76 9.03 -1.99
C SER A 48 18.19 10.16 -1.14
N ALA A 49 17.08 9.87 -0.48
CA ALA A 49 16.47 10.74 0.51
C ALA A 49 16.19 9.97 1.79
N THR A 50 16.33 10.65 2.91
CA THR A 50 15.94 10.14 4.22
C THR A 50 14.88 11.05 4.82
N ALA A 51 13.83 10.42 5.37
CA ALA A 51 12.69 11.11 5.94
C ALA A 51 12.23 10.47 7.24
N TYR A 52 11.61 11.28 8.09
CA TYR A 52 10.79 10.80 9.18
C TYR A 52 9.34 10.74 8.69
N ALA A 53 8.62 9.69 9.06
CA ALA A 53 7.21 9.55 8.73
C ALA A 53 6.39 9.14 9.96
N GLN A 54 5.17 9.66 10.02
CA GLN A 54 4.13 9.20 10.92
C GLN A 54 2.86 9.00 10.10
N GLN A 55 2.17 7.88 10.30
CA GLN A 55 0.92 7.61 9.61
C GLN A 55 -0.15 7.04 10.54
N ILE A 56 -1.39 7.24 10.12
CA ILE A 56 -2.57 6.60 10.69
C ILE A 56 -3.29 5.91 9.53
N SER A 57 -3.62 4.64 9.70
CA SER A 57 -4.40 3.86 8.74
C SER A 57 -5.64 3.31 9.44
N GLN A 58 -6.78 3.37 8.75
CA GLN A 58 -8.05 2.84 9.25
C GLN A 58 -8.72 1.99 8.18
N ARG A 59 -9.41 0.94 8.60
CA ARG A 59 -10.18 0.06 7.71
C ARG A 59 -11.66 0.08 8.08
N TYR A 60 -12.50 0.24 7.06
CA TYR A 60 -13.95 0.21 7.16
C TYR A 60 -14.47 -0.96 6.34
N VAL A 61 -15.12 -1.92 7.00
CA VAL A 61 -15.69 -3.11 6.36
C VAL A 61 -17.20 -2.95 6.30
N GLU A 62 -17.76 -2.94 5.10
CA GLU A 62 -19.19 -2.91 4.83
C GLU A 62 -19.59 -4.14 4.00
N ASP A 63 -20.90 -4.39 3.86
CA ASP A 63 -21.42 -5.60 3.19
C ASP A 63 -20.95 -5.74 1.73
N ASN A 64 -20.72 -4.63 1.03
CA ASN A 64 -20.41 -4.60 -0.40
C ASN A 64 -19.10 -3.88 -0.75
N ARG A 65 -18.32 -3.46 0.25
CA ARG A 65 -17.03 -2.81 0.04
C ARG A 65 -16.18 -2.82 1.30
N ILE A 66 -14.88 -2.73 1.10
CA ILE A 66 -13.91 -2.40 2.13
C ILE A 66 -13.20 -1.12 1.70
N VAL A 67 -13.07 -0.18 2.62
CA VAL A 67 -12.34 1.07 2.42
C VAL A 67 -11.18 1.11 3.41
N VAL A 68 -9.96 1.20 2.91
CA VAL A 68 -8.79 1.50 3.73
C VAL A 68 -8.39 2.94 3.47
N VAL A 69 -8.27 3.75 4.51
CA VAL A 69 -7.78 5.12 4.42
C VAL A 69 -6.45 5.24 5.13
N TRP A 70 -5.55 6.06 4.62
CA TRP A 70 -4.40 6.49 5.39
C TRP A 70 -4.10 7.98 5.21
N ASP A 71 -3.70 8.59 6.32
CA ASP A 71 -3.13 9.93 6.37
C ASP A 71 -1.70 9.82 6.92
N ALA A 72 -0.74 10.39 6.21
CA ALA A 72 0.66 10.39 6.62
C ALA A 72 1.27 11.80 6.62
N TYR A 73 2.14 12.03 7.59
CA TYR A 73 3.08 13.12 7.65
C TYR A 73 4.45 12.59 7.28
N VAL A 74 5.12 13.22 6.32
CA VAL A 74 6.48 12.85 5.90
C VAL A 74 7.36 14.10 5.89
N GLU A 75 8.47 14.07 6.61
CA GLU A 75 9.43 15.17 6.70
C GLU A 75 10.83 14.70 6.28
N PRO A 76 11.35 15.13 5.13
CA PRO A 76 12.71 14.82 4.75
C PRO A 76 13.72 15.59 5.60
N PHE A 77 14.75 14.89 6.05
CA PHE A 77 15.87 15.49 6.75
C PHE A 77 17.21 15.32 6.02
N GLY A 78 17.28 14.45 5.01
CA GLY A 78 18.46 14.27 4.17
C GLY A 78 18.12 14.03 2.70
N PHE A 79 18.94 14.57 1.81
CA PHE A 79 18.85 14.40 0.37
C PHE A 79 20.23 14.55 -0.27
N ASP A 80 20.66 13.53 -1.01
CA ASP A 80 21.97 13.50 -1.68
C ASP A 80 23.14 13.90 -0.75
N ASN A 81 23.21 13.26 0.42
CA ASN A 81 24.19 13.53 1.49
C ASN A 81 24.14 14.93 2.12
N GLU A 82 23.17 15.76 1.75
CA GLU A 82 22.97 17.07 2.35
C GLU A 82 21.76 17.08 3.27
N ARG A 83 21.79 17.95 4.29
CA ARG A 83 20.61 18.18 5.14
C ARG A 83 19.55 18.95 4.39
N VAL A 84 18.30 18.60 4.68
CA VAL A 84 17.10 19.28 4.20
C VAL A 84 16.25 19.64 5.41
N GLY A 85 15.48 20.72 5.32
CA GLY A 85 14.52 21.12 6.33
C GLY A 85 13.59 22.20 5.80
N GLY A 86 12.49 22.44 6.52
CA GLY A 86 11.53 23.47 6.14
C GLY A 86 10.52 23.04 5.09
N VAL A 87 10.50 21.75 4.71
CA VAL A 87 9.48 21.13 3.85
C VAL A 87 8.96 19.87 4.51
N TYR A 88 7.65 19.64 4.46
CA TYR A 88 7.02 18.38 4.85
C TYR A 88 5.87 18.07 3.90
N PHE A 89 5.40 16.83 3.91
CA PHE A 89 4.35 16.35 3.04
C PHE A 89 3.21 15.82 3.88
N LEU A 90 1.99 16.14 3.45
CA LEU A 90 0.80 15.45 3.89
C LEU A 90 0.34 14.52 2.77
N GLU A 91 0.33 13.25 3.08
CA GLU A 91 -0.18 12.18 2.24
C GLU A 91 -1.59 11.85 2.67
N GLN A 92 -2.52 11.79 1.73
CA GLN A 92 -3.88 11.35 1.97
C GLN A 92 -4.29 10.37 0.89
N ASN A 93 -4.78 9.23 1.32
CA ASN A 93 -4.97 8.11 0.41
C ASN A 93 -6.14 7.25 0.85
N TYR A 94 -6.75 6.60 -0.12
CA TYR A 94 -7.66 5.51 0.16
C TYR A 94 -7.58 4.41 -0.88
N VAL A 95 -7.91 3.21 -0.44
CA VAL A 95 -8.12 2.04 -1.26
C VAL A 95 -9.54 1.57 -1.11
N LEU A 96 -10.25 1.50 -2.23
CA LEU A 96 -11.58 0.93 -2.34
C LEU A 96 -11.47 -0.48 -2.90
N ILE A 97 -12.02 -1.43 -2.16
CA ILE A 97 -12.05 -2.86 -2.51
C ILE A 97 -13.51 -3.25 -2.58
N GLU A 98 -13.99 -3.66 -3.76
CA GLU A 98 -15.40 -3.95 -3.99
C GLU A 98 -15.57 -5.17 -4.90
N PRO A 99 -16.66 -5.94 -4.76
CA PRO A 99 -16.93 -7.06 -5.64
C PRO A 99 -17.05 -6.59 -7.09
N GLU A 100 -16.41 -7.32 -7.98
CA GLU A 100 -16.52 -7.13 -9.41
C GLU A 100 -17.47 -8.19 -9.98
N HIS A 101 -18.70 -7.77 -10.28
CA HIS A 101 -19.67 -8.64 -10.94
C HIS A 101 -19.38 -8.71 -12.43
N TRP A 102 -18.90 -9.85 -12.90
CA TRP A 102 -18.88 -10.17 -14.32
C TRP A 102 -20.20 -10.84 -14.70
N SER A 103 -20.98 -10.20 -15.58
CA SER A 103 -22.12 -10.86 -16.21
C SER A 103 -21.61 -11.98 -17.12
N SER A 104 -21.91 -13.23 -16.77
CA SER A 104 -21.60 -14.44 -17.54
C SER A 104 -22.44 -14.50 -18.83
N GLU A 105 -22.26 -13.56 -19.76
CA GLU A 105 -22.87 -13.65 -21.09
C GLU A 105 -21.97 -14.38 -22.10
N ARG A 106 -20.69 -14.60 -21.79
CA ARG A 106 -19.69 -15.12 -22.77
C ARG A 106 -19.33 -16.59 -22.62
N THR A 107 -19.66 -17.24 -21.51
CA THR A 107 -19.37 -18.66 -21.27
C THR A 107 -20.60 -19.24 -20.58
N GLY A 108 -21.33 -20.13 -21.24
CA GLY A 108 -22.52 -20.81 -20.69
C GLY A 108 -22.23 -21.77 -19.53
N GLU A 109 -21.18 -21.50 -18.76
CA GLU A 109 -20.73 -22.24 -17.59
C GLU A 109 -20.95 -21.36 -16.36
N GLN A 110 -21.80 -21.85 -15.44
CA GLN A 110 -22.05 -21.26 -14.12
C GLN A 110 -20.85 -21.48 -13.19
N GLU A 111 -19.69 -20.93 -13.52
CA GLU A 111 -18.67 -20.67 -12.49
C GLU A 111 -18.76 -19.20 -12.12
N GLU A 112 -19.51 -18.91 -11.05
CA GLU A 112 -19.49 -17.62 -10.37
C GLU A 112 -18.11 -17.41 -9.74
N GLY A 113 -17.12 -17.05 -10.55
CA GLY A 113 -15.84 -16.59 -10.05
C GLY A 113 -16.04 -15.26 -9.31
N PHE A 114 -15.69 -15.21 -8.03
CA PHE A 114 -15.61 -13.95 -7.30
C PHE A 114 -14.38 -13.18 -7.79
N SER A 115 -14.59 -12.10 -8.55
CA SER A 115 -13.56 -11.10 -8.82
C SER A 115 -13.79 -9.91 -7.90
N THR A 116 -12.71 -9.22 -7.55
CA THR A 116 -12.72 -8.00 -6.73
C THR A 116 -11.96 -6.91 -7.48
N ARG A 117 -12.55 -5.72 -7.54
CA ARG A 117 -11.88 -4.52 -8.02
C ARG A 117 -11.19 -3.82 -6.86
N VAL A 118 -9.92 -3.47 -7.05
CA VAL A 118 -9.14 -2.64 -6.13
C VAL A 118 -8.84 -1.32 -6.83
N SER A 119 -9.24 -0.22 -6.21
CA SER A 119 -9.02 1.14 -6.72
C SER A 119 -8.29 1.97 -5.67
N THR A 120 -7.14 2.51 -6.03
CA THR A 120 -6.30 3.31 -5.14
C THR A 120 -6.29 4.76 -5.61
N CYS A 121 -6.53 5.69 -4.70
CA CYS A 121 -6.48 7.13 -4.95
C CYS A 121 -5.61 7.79 -3.90
N TYR A 122 -4.82 8.78 -4.33
CA TYR A 122 -3.86 9.44 -3.47
C TYR A 122 -3.66 10.91 -3.81
N VAL A 123 -3.32 11.68 -2.78
CA VAL A 123 -2.90 13.08 -2.85
C VAL A 123 -1.67 13.26 -1.98
N ILE A 124 -0.60 13.80 -2.57
CA ILE A 124 0.65 14.13 -1.88
C ILE A 124 0.80 15.65 -1.93
N THR A 125 0.67 16.31 -0.78
CA THR A 125 0.70 17.77 -0.69
C THR A 125 1.98 18.25 -0.01
N PRO A 126 2.90 18.94 -0.71
CA PRO A 126 4.06 19.57 -0.08
C PRO A 126 3.65 20.86 0.64
N HIS A 127 4.17 21.04 1.85
CA HIS A 127 4.06 22.22 2.67
C HIS A 127 5.44 22.80 2.96
N PHE A 128 5.53 24.12 2.92
CA PHE A 128 6.78 24.87 3.08
C PHE A 128 6.67 25.80 4.27
N LEU A 129 7.64 25.73 5.19
CA LEU A 129 7.68 26.57 6.39
C LEU A 129 8.11 28.01 6.06
N ASP A 130 8.94 28.18 5.02
CA ASP A 130 9.29 29.49 4.43
C ASP A 130 8.80 29.53 2.97
N PRO A 131 7.97 30.50 2.56
CA PRO A 131 7.52 30.67 1.18
C PRO A 131 8.64 30.71 0.14
N LYS A 132 9.85 31.18 0.50
CA LYS A 132 11.01 31.23 -0.40
C LYS A 132 11.48 29.85 -0.84
N LEU A 133 11.22 28.81 -0.04
CA LEU A 133 11.59 27.42 -0.38
C LEU A 133 10.83 26.89 -1.60
N LYS A 134 9.71 27.51 -1.98
CA LYS A 134 8.97 27.14 -3.21
C LYS A 134 9.76 27.43 -4.48
N GLU A 135 10.71 28.36 -4.42
CA GLU A 135 11.55 28.76 -5.55
C GLU A 135 12.99 28.21 -5.42
N ASP A 136 13.32 27.57 -4.29
CA ASP A 136 14.63 26.99 -4.04
C ASP A 136 14.83 25.70 -4.86
N ALA A 137 15.87 25.68 -5.69
CA ALA A 137 16.14 24.59 -6.62
C ALA A 137 16.35 23.24 -5.91
N LYS A 138 17.02 23.25 -4.76
CA LYS A 138 17.27 22.03 -3.98
C LYS A 138 15.97 21.50 -3.37
N THR A 139 15.16 22.39 -2.78
CA THR A 139 13.85 22.02 -2.24
C THR A 139 12.95 21.44 -3.34
N LEU A 140 12.93 22.04 -4.52
CA LEU A 140 12.17 21.50 -5.66
C LEU A 140 12.67 20.12 -6.09
N ALA A 141 13.98 19.88 -6.08
CA ALA A 141 14.55 18.56 -6.37
C ALA A 141 14.10 17.51 -5.33
N VAL A 142 14.12 17.87 -4.04
CA VAL A 142 13.63 17.01 -2.94
C VAL A 142 12.16 16.69 -3.12
N VAL A 143 11.33 17.70 -3.41
CA VAL A 143 9.88 17.54 -3.64
C VAL A 143 9.62 16.59 -4.79
N ASN A 144 10.26 16.80 -5.94
CA ASN A 144 10.06 15.95 -7.11
C ASN A 144 10.50 14.51 -6.85
N PHE A 145 11.63 14.32 -6.16
CA PHE A 145 12.11 12.99 -5.79
C PHE A 145 11.14 12.27 -4.86
N LEU A 146 10.72 12.92 -3.77
CA LEU A 146 9.82 12.33 -2.77
C LEU A 146 8.45 12.02 -3.33
N VAL A 147 7.86 12.94 -4.10
CA VAL A 147 6.57 12.68 -4.76
C VAL A 147 6.69 11.47 -5.68
N SER A 148 7.76 11.37 -6.46
CA SER A 148 7.98 10.22 -7.34
C SER A 148 8.17 8.91 -6.56
N ALA A 149 8.96 8.95 -5.48
CA ALA A 149 9.24 7.78 -4.64
C ALA A 149 7.99 7.29 -3.91
N LEU A 150 7.22 8.20 -3.29
CA LEU A 150 5.96 7.88 -2.63
C LEU A 150 4.94 7.33 -3.63
N SER A 151 4.73 7.99 -4.77
CA SER A 151 3.86 7.47 -5.84
C SER A 151 4.25 6.07 -6.30
N THR A 152 5.55 5.82 -6.48
CA THR A 152 6.05 4.50 -6.89
C THR A 152 5.79 3.45 -5.82
N ASN A 153 5.97 3.79 -4.54
CA ASN A 153 5.63 2.90 -3.43
C ASN A 153 4.14 2.55 -3.48
N ILE A 154 3.23 3.53 -3.54
CA ILE A 154 1.78 3.27 -3.59
C ILE A 154 1.42 2.30 -4.73
N MET A 155 2.01 2.47 -5.92
CA MET A 155 1.79 1.58 -7.05
C MET A 155 2.32 0.16 -6.79
N ALA A 156 3.54 0.03 -6.25
CA ALA A 156 4.13 -1.26 -5.92
C ALA A 156 3.32 -2.04 -4.88
N LEU A 157 2.60 -1.36 -3.98
CA LEU A 157 1.75 -2.04 -3.02
C LEU A 157 0.53 -2.72 -3.63
N ASN A 158 -0.05 -2.14 -4.69
CA ASN A 158 -1.14 -2.80 -5.41
C ASN A 158 -0.66 -4.13 -6.03
N GLU A 159 0.55 -4.14 -6.62
CA GLU A 159 1.15 -5.34 -7.21
C GLU A 159 1.54 -6.37 -6.14
N MET A 160 2.07 -5.92 -4.99
CA MET A 160 2.44 -6.80 -3.88
C MET A 160 1.23 -7.59 -3.34
N VAL A 161 0.09 -6.94 -3.13
CA VAL A 161 -1.11 -7.61 -2.61
C VAL A 161 -1.60 -8.70 -3.56
N GLU A 162 -1.56 -8.45 -4.88
CA GLU A 162 -1.88 -9.47 -5.88
C GLU A 162 -0.94 -10.67 -5.79
N ASN A 163 0.37 -10.43 -5.69
CA ASN A 163 1.37 -11.49 -5.59
C ASN A 163 1.21 -12.32 -4.30
N VAL A 164 0.94 -11.66 -3.16
CA VAL A 164 0.70 -12.36 -1.88
C VAL A 164 -0.51 -13.29 -1.99
N LEU A 165 -1.61 -12.82 -2.58
CA LEU A 165 -2.82 -13.65 -2.77
C LEU A 165 -2.56 -14.82 -3.71
N LEU A 166 -1.81 -14.61 -4.80
CA LEU A 166 -1.40 -15.67 -5.73
C LEU A 166 -0.54 -16.73 -5.03
N ASP A 167 0.45 -16.32 -4.25
CA ASP A 167 1.33 -17.22 -3.51
C ASP A 167 0.55 -18.04 -2.47
N GLN A 168 -0.37 -17.42 -1.73
CA GLN A 168 -1.24 -18.10 -0.77
C GLN A 168 -2.11 -19.17 -1.46
N ALA A 169 -2.72 -18.84 -2.61
CA ALA A 169 -3.52 -19.78 -3.38
C ALA A 169 -2.70 -20.98 -3.90
N LEU A 170 -1.47 -20.74 -4.39
CA LEU A 170 -0.56 -21.79 -4.82
C LEU A 170 -0.15 -22.72 -3.67
N GLN A 171 0.12 -22.16 -2.49
CA GLN A 171 0.45 -22.94 -1.29
C GLN A 171 -0.72 -23.83 -0.86
N LEU A 172 -1.95 -23.31 -0.81
CA LEU A 172 -3.15 -24.08 -0.48
C LEU A 172 -3.38 -25.24 -1.46
N ASN A 173 -3.18 -25.01 -2.76
CA ASN A 173 -3.29 -26.06 -3.78
C ASN A 173 -2.21 -27.14 -3.65
N SER A 174 -0.98 -26.76 -3.28
CA SER A 174 0.09 -27.73 -3.04
C SER A 174 -0.19 -28.59 -1.79
N ALA A 175 -0.73 -27.98 -0.73
CA ALA A 175 -1.08 -28.66 0.52
C ALA A 175 -2.26 -29.61 0.34
N SER A 176 -3.32 -29.20 -0.37
CA SER A 176 -4.48 -30.04 -0.68
C SER A 176 -4.09 -31.24 -1.57
N HIS A 177 -3.21 -31.03 -2.54
CA HIS A 177 -2.66 -32.11 -3.38
C HIS A 177 -1.80 -33.10 -2.58
N SER A 178 -1.08 -32.63 -1.55
CA SER A 178 -0.29 -33.49 -0.65
C SER A 178 -1.15 -34.32 0.31
N MET A 179 -2.29 -33.78 0.77
CA MET A 179 -3.25 -34.50 1.62
C MET A 179 -4.05 -35.53 0.82
N GLY A 180 -4.46 -35.21 -0.41
CA GLY A 180 -5.16 -36.15 -1.30
C GLY A 180 -4.32 -37.37 -1.68
N LYS A 181 -2.99 -37.22 -1.82
CA LYS A 181 -2.08 -38.35 -2.05
C LYS A 181 -1.90 -39.27 -0.82
N ARG A 182 -2.04 -38.75 0.41
CA ARG A 182 -2.01 -39.57 1.63
C ARG A 182 -3.33 -40.30 1.90
N ALA A 183 -4.45 -39.73 1.47
CA ALA A 183 -5.77 -40.35 1.64
C ALA A 183 -6.01 -41.53 0.68
N ASN A 184 -5.38 -41.54 -0.50
CA ASN A 184 -5.51 -42.60 -1.51
C ASN A 184 -4.45 -43.71 -1.38
N SER A 185 -3.67 -43.75 -0.30
CA SER A 185 -2.61 -44.75 -0.07
C SER A 185 -2.89 -45.71 1.10
N VAL A 186 -4.16 -46.01 1.38
CA VAL A 186 -4.60 -47.01 2.37
C VAL A 186 -5.46 -48.06 1.70
#